data_AF-A0AAD7FJW4-F1
#
_entry.id   AF-A0AAD7FJW4-F1
#
_cell.length_a   1.000
_cell.length_b   1.000
_cell.length_c   1.000
_cell.angle_alpha   90.00
_cell.angle_beta   90.00
_cell.angle_gamma   90.00
#
_symmetry.space_group_name_H-M   'P 1'
#
loop_
_entity.id
_entity.type
_entity.pdbx_description
1 polymer ?
#
loop_
_entity_poly.entity_id
_entity_poly.type
_entity_poly.pdbx_seq_one_letter_code
_entity_poly.pdbx_strand_id
1 'polypeptide(L)'
;MDNHGADCGCHDPNARLNQASLDVLVELNNDLPTDQMSPQDIDRKMTMCLQYLKAEDVPARSQSICDHVLGQFHAHYSLSILAHICYMTRPEPDSPFATRLTQAWPGIWKWLQYTFDNWILSPMFSNQTANRWHSFQTIVVSLRSFVKLPAVCELVLADDGGKAAFIMLGSCWLYEAEDEFKQSSNGNYALTAVEPLLDLATFKPGPPPDVFFGCLLSGQDAGKPARVALDQLGWYLGQETPWEARAIFLLDYDLRMIITMSRAEPYRIALLAHHSVRTVTRILVSLTSAEYDIATAPGVAQSIASCLEYLELTLPAADGYAWTTHAVQTGLVPAMLRTVVWFADMPGMDDTAQTALIKLFRLLSLYSMYPSLLRLLVHAISGARDLNLPDAIKDNAPLWAAYLELETLVEERSALGNLDLKTNCHNPDCKKPDTNNFSSCSGCFTTMYCSQECQAEHWKSSHRAECRALRELRAEGKSATISEEDLAFSKNVVIEEVRRRKDEILKVWKEQVPEPVPVVSLNYFLDDPRGVLVVGAPSKHPPQGYAEHERVRDMWENVINQEEHREHIVVGAYLPNGSEGKLHFFSLDIDPRASEGTVVERLIKTVELM
;
A
#
# COMPACT_ATOMS: atom_id res chain seq x y z
N MET A 1 11.57 18.11 41.87
CA MET A 1 10.71 17.16 42.61
C MET A 1 10.68 17.67 44.04
N ASP A 2 10.01 18.79 44.31
CA ASP A 2 10.28 19.57 45.53
C ASP A 2 9.01 20.01 46.28
N ASN A 3 7.98 19.16 46.27
CA ASN A 3 6.81 19.31 47.15
C ASN A 3 6.27 17.93 47.52
N HIS A 4 7.01 17.21 48.37
CA HIS A 4 6.51 15.98 48.99
C HIS A 4 5.61 16.35 50.18
N GLY A 5 4.34 15.97 50.11
CA GLY A 5 3.45 16.01 51.28
C GLY A 5 3.89 14.99 52.33
N ALA A 6 3.65 15.29 53.61
CA ALA A 6 4.11 14.48 54.75
C ALA A 6 3.53 13.05 54.83
N ASP A 7 2.50 12.72 54.03
CA ASP A 7 1.84 11.41 53.96
C ASP A 7 2.20 10.61 52.68
N CYS A 8 3.35 10.89 52.05
CA CYS A 8 3.80 10.18 50.86
C CYS A 8 4.30 8.76 51.18
N GLY A 9 3.64 7.73 50.64
CA GLY A 9 4.05 6.33 50.78
C GLY A 9 5.44 6.00 50.21
N CYS A 10 6.02 6.92 49.42
CA CYS A 10 7.33 6.80 48.82
C CYS A 10 8.49 6.60 49.81
N HIS A 11 8.33 7.06 51.05
CA HIS A 11 9.31 6.92 52.12
C HIS A 11 8.90 5.90 53.19
N ASP A 12 7.76 5.22 53.04
CA ASP A 12 7.40 4.12 53.94
C ASP A 12 8.19 2.87 53.55
N PRO A 13 9.15 2.42 54.37
CA PRO A 13 9.94 1.22 54.07
C PRO A 13 9.09 -0.06 54.08
N ASN A 14 7.87 -0.01 54.64
CA ASN A 14 6.93 -1.12 54.65
C ASN A 14 5.98 -1.14 53.45
N ALA A 15 5.92 -0.04 52.67
CA ALA A 15 5.16 -0.04 51.43
C ALA A 15 5.84 -0.96 50.42
N ARG A 16 5.05 -1.80 49.74
CA ARG A 16 5.58 -2.72 48.72
C ARG A 16 6.20 -1.97 47.53
N LEU A 17 5.64 -0.81 47.20
CA LEU A 17 6.17 0.10 46.20
C LEU A 17 6.81 1.28 46.95
N ASN A 18 8.12 1.25 47.10
CA ASN A 18 8.91 2.31 47.75
C ASN A 18 10.15 2.64 46.90
N GLN A 19 10.90 3.69 47.27
CA GLN A 19 12.08 4.07 46.48
C GLN A 19 13.17 2.98 46.46
N ALA A 20 13.39 2.27 47.57
CA ALA A 20 14.41 1.23 47.65
C ALA A 20 14.10 0.02 46.74
N SER A 21 12.83 -0.39 46.64
CA SER A 21 12.43 -1.44 45.70
C SER A 21 12.54 -0.99 44.24
N LEU A 22 12.33 0.31 43.96
CA LEU A 22 12.53 0.87 42.64
C LEU A 22 14.02 0.86 42.25
N ASP A 23 14.90 1.29 43.15
CA ASP A 23 16.35 1.33 42.91
C ASP A 23 16.88 -0.07 42.55
N VAL A 24 16.39 -1.10 43.25
CA VAL A 24 16.69 -2.51 42.93
C VAL A 24 16.25 -2.88 41.51
N LEU A 25 15.04 -2.50 41.08
CA LEU A 25 14.56 -2.76 39.71
C LEU A 25 15.40 -2.03 38.66
N VAL A 26 15.83 -0.79 38.94
CA VAL A 26 16.70 -0.01 38.06
C VAL A 26 18.05 -0.71 37.87
N GLU A 27 18.68 -1.16 38.97
CA GLU A 27 19.92 -1.94 38.92
C GLU A 27 19.72 -3.23 38.11
N LEU A 28 18.64 -3.97 38.38
CA LEU A 28 18.31 -5.20 37.66
C LEU A 28 18.11 -5.02 36.16
N ASN A 29 17.52 -3.88 35.74
CA ASN A 29 17.31 -3.52 34.35
C ASN A 29 18.62 -3.10 33.66
N ASN A 30 19.51 -2.42 34.38
CA ASN A 30 20.84 -2.07 33.87
C ASN A 30 21.76 -3.29 33.76
N ASP A 31 21.60 -4.28 34.65
CA ASP A 31 22.32 -5.56 34.67
C ASP A 31 21.67 -6.63 33.77
N LEU A 32 21.00 -6.25 32.68
CA LEU A 32 20.49 -7.22 31.70
C LEU A 32 21.64 -7.60 30.74
N PRO A 33 22.07 -8.88 30.73
CA PRO A 33 23.20 -9.29 29.90
C PRO A 33 22.81 -9.27 28.42
N THR A 34 23.80 -8.98 27.57
CA THR A 34 23.66 -9.01 26.11
C THR A 34 23.64 -10.44 25.55
N ASP A 35 24.16 -11.43 26.30
CA ASP A 35 24.27 -12.83 25.89
C ASP A 35 23.85 -13.81 27.02
N GLN A 36 23.20 -14.92 26.63
CA GLN A 36 22.63 -16.06 27.41
C GLN A 36 22.52 -15.93 28.95
N MET A 37 21.29 -15.81 29.46
CA MET A 37 20.97 -15.89 30.90
C MET A 37 20.80 -17.33 31.39
N SER A 38 21.23 -17.62 32.63
CA SER A 38 20.97 -18.92 33.26
C SER A 38 19.48 -19.07 33.62
N PRO A 39 18.92 -20.30 33.61
CA PRO A 39 17.53 -20.52 34.05
C PRO A 39 17.24 -20.04 35.49
N GLN A 40 18.23 -20.09 36.38
CA GLN A 40 18.10 -19.62 37.77
C GLN A 40 18.00 -18.10 37.84
N ASP A 41 18.80 -17.40 37.03
CA ASP A 41 18.74 -15.93 36.96
C ASP A 41 17.41 -15.46 36.37
N ILE A 42 16.93 -16.15 35.32
CA ILE A 42 15.60 -15.90 34.73
C ILE A 42 14.53 -16.05 35.80
N ASP A 43 14.53 -17.17 36.55
CA ASP A 43 13.54 -17.42 37.60
C ASP A 43 13.57 -16.37 38.72
N ARG A 44 14.78 -15.97 39.14
CA ARG A 44 14.98 -14.91 40.14
C ARG A 44 14.42 -13.58 39.65
N LYS A 45 14.84 -13.11 38.47
CA LYS A 45 14.38 -11.83 37.90
C LYS A 45 12.87 -11.85 37.68
N MET A 46 12.31 -12.96 37.20
CA MET A 46 10.88 -13.11 37.00
C MET A 46 10.11 -13.01 38.32
N THR A 47 10.54 -13.72 39.36
CA THR A 47 9.91 -13.65 40.69
C THR A 47 9.91 -12.24 41.24
N MET A 48 11.03 -11.52 41.10
CA MET A 48 11.16 -10.14 41.54
C MET A 48 10.27 -9.17 40.77
N CYS A 49 10.08 -9.36 39.46
CA CYS A 49 9.23 -8.47 38.65
C CYS A 49 7.73 -8.73 38.92
N LEU A 50 7.32 -10.01 38.96
CA LEU A 50 5.90 -10.37 39.07
C LEU A 50 5.26 -9.95 40.40
N GLN A 51 6.03 -9.86 41.50
CA GLN A 51 5.50 -9.38 42.79
C GLN A 51 5.03 -7.92 42.77
N TYR A 52 5.52 -7.11 41.83
CA TYR A 52 5.13 -5.69 41.65
C TYR A 52 4.05 -5.48 40.60
N LEU A 53 3.66 -6.54 39.87
CA LEU A 53 2.67 -6.49 38.78
C LEU A 53 1.32 -7.06 39.19
N LYS A 54 0.95 -6.98 40.48
CA LYS A 54 -0.37 -7.45 40.92
C LYS A 54 -1.44 -6.41 40.63
N ALA A 55 -2.64 -6.88 40.31
CA ALA A 55 -3.78 -6.01 39.99
C ALA A 55 -4.21 -5.08 41.15
N GLU A 56 -3.97 -5.50 42.39
CA GLU A 56 -4.28 -4.72 43.60
C GLU A 56 -3.32 -3.54 43.83
N ASP A 57 -2.20 -3.50 43.09
CA ASP A 57 -1.13 -2.51 43.26
C ASP A 57 -1.30 -1.30 42.36
N VAL A 58 -2.22 -1.42 41.39
CA VAL A 58 -2.56 -0.34 40.46
C VAL A 58 -3.16 0.83 41.24
N PRO A 59 -2.57 2.03 41.19
CA PRO A 59 -2.99 3.14 42.01
C PRO A 59 -4.44 3.57 41.77
N ALA A 60 -5.19 3.77 42.85
CA ALA A 60 -6.52 4.36 42.77
C ALA A 60 -6.41 5.86 42.51
N ARG A 61 -7.35 6.45 41.76
CA ARG A 61 -7.37 7.90 41.45
C ARG A 61 -7.33 8.84 42.66
N SER A 62 -7.65 8.34 43.86
CA SER A 62 -7.63 9.09 45.11
C SER A 62 -6.26 9.13 45.79
N GLN A 63 -5.26 8.41 45.28
CA GLN A 63 -3.92 8.36 45.86
C GLN A 63 -3.05 9.55 45.46
N SER A 64 -1.89 9.70 46.13
CA SER A 64 -1.01 10.84 45.90
C SER A 64 -0.31 10.75 44.54
N ILE A 65 0.11 11.90 43.99
CA ILE A 65 0.92 11.97 42.77
C ILE A 65 2.16 11.07 42.87
N CYS A 66 2.76 10.98 44.05
CA CYS A 66 3.95 10.19 44.23
C CYS A 66 3.66 8.69 44.15
N ASP A 67 2.51 8.22 44.67
CA ASP A 67 2.10 6.81 44.54
C ASP A 67 1.86 6.45 43.06
N HIS A 68 1.25 7.36 42.30
CA HIS A 68 1.03 7.19 40.86
C HIS A 68 2.35 7.09 40.07
N VAL A 69 3.29 8.01 40.33
CA VAL A 69 4.61 8.04 39.68
C VAL A 69 5.42 6.80 40.07
N LEU A 70 5.47 6.47 41.36
CA LEU A 70 6.23 5.34 41.87
C LEU A 70 5.69 4.01 41.34
N GLY A 71 4.37 3.83 41.35
CA GLY A 71 3.72 2.65 40.76
C GLY A 71 4.01 2.50 39.27
N GLN A 72 3.94 3.61 38.51
CA GLN A 72 4.27 3.60 37.09
C GLN A 72 5.73 3.17 36.84
N PHE A 73 6.70 3.69 37.59
CA PHE A 73 8.10 3.29 37.42
C PHE A 73 8.35 1.83 37.80
N HIS A 74 7.73 1.32 38.87
CA HIS A 74 7.81 -0.10 39.21
C HIS A 74 7.25 -0.98 38.08
N ALA A 75 6.10 -0.60 37.53
CA ALA A 75 5.51 -1.30 36.40
C ALA A 75 6.41 -1.23 35.17
N HIS A 76 6.94 -0.05 34.83
CA HIS A 76 7.85 0.17 33.70
C HIS A 76 9.06 -0.77 33.75
N TYR A 77 9.84 -0.74 34.84
CA TYR A 77 11.04 -1.55 34.94
C TYR A 77 10.72 -3.05 35.03
N SER A 78 9.70 -3.43 35.80
CA SER A 78 9.29 -4.84 35.90
C SER A 78 8.87 -5.41 34.54
N LEU A 79 8.06 -4.67 33.79
CA LEU A 79 7.61 -5.06 32.46
C LEU A 79 8.76 -5.05 31.44
N SER A 80 9.61 -4.03 31.46
CA SER A 80 10.81 -3.94 30.61
C SER A 80 11.74 -5.13 30.79
N ILE A 81 12.05 -5.51 32.04
CA ILE A 81 12.88 -6.68 32.35
C ILE A 81 12.25 -7.96 31.81
N LEU A 82 10.96 -8.19 32.10
CA LEU A 82 10.25 -9.38 31.63
C LEU A 82 10.19 -9.45 30.10
N ALA A 83 9.92 -8.32 29.45
CA ALA A 83 9.86 -8.21 28.00
C ALA A 83 11.23 -8.49 27.36
N HIS A 84 12.31 -7.93 27.91
CA HIS A 84 13.66 -8.17 27.45
C HIS A 84 14.06 -9.65 27.60
N ILE A 85 13.77 -10.28 28.74
CA ILE A 85 13.98 -11.72 28.94
C ILE A 85 13.20 -12.52 27.90
N CYS A 86 11.93 -12.20 27.69
CA CYS A 86 11.08 -12.90 26.72
C CYS A 86 11.62 -12.76 25.29
N TYR A 87 12.04 -11.55 24.91
CA TYR A 87 12.59 -11.25 23.59
C TYR A 87 13.91 -11.98 23.31
N MET A 88 14.83 -11.97 24.29
CA MET A 88 16.17 -12.56 24.16
C MET A 88 16.14 -14.09 24.23
N THR A 89 15.32 -14.65 25.13
CA THR A 89 15.30 -16.11 25.36
C THR A 89 14.38 -16.86 24.42
N ARG A 90 13.41 -16.16 23.78
CA ARG A 90 12.36 -16.75 22.91
C ARG A 90 11.79 -18.04 23.53
N PRO A 91 11.20 -17.96 24.73
CA PRO A 91 10.89 -19.13 25.51
C PRO A 91 9.84 -19.99 24.82
N GLU A 92 9.99 -21.31 24.91
CA GLU A 92 9.01 -22.26 24.38
C GLU A 92 7.61 -22.02 24.99
N PRO A 93 6.52 -22.26 24.24
CA PRO A 93 5.15 -21.97 24.70
C PRO A 93 4.76 -22.65 26.02
N ASP A 94 5.33 -23.82 26.33
CA ASP A 94 5.08 -24.61 27.54
C ASP A 94 6.14 -24.40 28.64
N SER A 95 7.09 -23.48 28.43
CA SER A 95 8.16 -23.20 29.39
C SER A 95 7.62 -22.71 30.75
N PRO A 96 8.41 -22.87 31.83
CA PRO A 96 8.07 -22.28 33.13
C PRO A 96 7.88 -20.76 33.05
N PHE A 97 8.64 -20.08 32.19
CA PHE A 97 8.48 -18.65 31.93
C PHE A 97 7.11 -18.36 31.31
N ALA A 98 6.76 -19.00 30.19
CA ALA A 98 5.47 -18.77 29.54
C ALA A 98 4.28 -19.06 30.48
N THR A 99 4.37 -20.14 31.27
CA THR A 99 3.35 -20.53 32.25
C THR A 99 3.16 -19.47 33.34
N ARG A 100 4.24 -19.01 33.96
CA ARG A 100 4.18 -18.01 35.04
C ARG A 100 3.72 -16.65 34.53
N LEU A 101 4.14 -16.25 33.33
CA LEU A 101 3.69 -15.01 32.69
C LEU A 101 2.18 -15.04 32.42
N THR A 102 1.69 -16.16 31.89
CA THR A 102 0.26 -16.41 31.62
C THR A 102 -0.56 -16.34 32.93
N GLN A 103 -0.07 -16.95 34.01
CA GLN A 103 -0.73 -16.89 35.33
C GLN A 103 -0.79 -15.48 35.91
N ALA A 104 0.24 -14.67 35.69
CA ALA A 104 0.30 -13.29 36.17
C ALA A 104 -0.40 -12.28 35.23
N TRP A 105 -0.88 -12.72 34.07
CA TRP A 105 -1.43 -11.86 33.02
C TRP A 105 -2.53 -10.90 33.50
N PRO A 106 -3.50 -11.27 34.36
CA PRO A 106 -4.53 -10.33 34.81
C PRO A 106 -3.96 -9.08 35.51
N GLY A 107 -2.87 -9.24 36.26
CA GLY A 107 -2.17 -8.12 36.89
C GLY A 107 -1.38 -7.29 35.89
N ILE A 108 -0.63 -7.96 35.01
CA ILE A 108 0.13 -7.34 33.91
C ILE A 108 -0.80 -6.50 33.03
N TRP A 109 -1.92 -7.06 32.60
CA TRP A 109 -2.89 -6.41 31.74
C TRP A 109 -3.49 -5.17 32.40
N LYS A 110 -3.85 -5.25 33.69
CA LYS A 110 -4.38 -4.09 34.42
C LYS A 110 -3.35 -2.95 34.54
N TRP A 111 -2.06 -3.28 34.70
CA TRP A 111 -0.99 -2.29 34.68
C TRP A 111 -0.77 -1.66 33.30
N LEU A 112 -0.85 -2.46 32.23
CA LEU A 112 -0.80 -1.94 30.85
C LEU A 112 -1.97 -1.01 30.54
N GLN A 113 -3.20 -1.39 30.91
CA GLN A 113 -4.40 -0.55 30.79
C GLN A 113 -4.26 0.74 31.59
N TYR A 114 -3.83 0.64 32.85
CA TYR A 114 -3.60 1.82 33.69
C TYR A 114 -2.55 2.76 33.10
N THR A 115 -1.44 2.20 32.58
CA THR A 115 -0.38 2.97 31.91
C THR A 115 -0.93 3.69 30.68
N PHE A 116 -1.71 2.98 29.87
CA PHE A 116 -2.34 3.54 28.68
C PHE A 116 -3.33 4.67 29.00
N ASP A 117 -4.31 4.41 29.86
CA ASP A 117 -5.40 5.35 30.15
C ASP A 117 -4.88 6.64 30.78
N ASN A 118 -3.94 6.53 31.73
CA ASN A 118 -3.53 7.66 32.58
C ASN A 118 -2.26 8.37 32.11
N TRP A 119 -1.54 7.81 31.14
CA TRP A 119 -0.26 8.37 30.68
C TRP A 119 -0.14 8.52 29.17
N ILE A 120 -0.92 7.78 28.37
CA ILE A 120 -1.00 7.96 26.91
C ILE A 120 -2.23 8.76 26.51
N LEU A 121 -3.44 8.33 26.91
CA LEU A 121 -4.71 8.95 26.47
C LEU A 121 -5.05 10.24 27.20
N SER A 122 -4.93 10.25 28.52
CA SER A 122 -5.13 11.44 29.35
C SER A 122 -3.97 11.53 30.34
N PRO A 123 -2.82 12.11 29.93
CA PRO A 123 -1.68 12.26 30.81
C PRO A 123 -2.10 12.98 32.09
N MET A 124 -2.06 12.29 33.23
CA MET A 124 -2.47 12.84 34.54
C MET A 124 -1.68 14.10 34.91
N PHE A 125 -0.49 14.29 34.35
CA PHE A 125 0.41 15.42 34.64
C PHE A 125 0.86 16.09 33.35
N SER A 126 0.28 17.27 33.04
CA SER A 126 0.44 17.99 31.77
C SER A 126 1.86 18.51 31.47
N ASN A 127 2.80 18.45 32.43
CA ASN A 127 4.12 19.09 32.33
C ASN A 127 5.30 18.09 32.29
N GLN A 128 5.07 16.79 32.08
CA GLN A 128 6.16 15.79 32.04
C GLN A 128 6.12 14.96 30.75
N THR A 129 6.56 15.56 29.64
CA THR A 129 6.68 14.92 28.31
C THR A 129 7.47 13.60 28.34
N ALA A 130 8.48 13.50 29.21
CA ALA A 130 9.23 12.26 29.42
C ALA A 130 8.31 11.07 29.75
N ASN A 131 7.20 11.26 30.48
CA ASN A 131 6.40 10.15 30.97
C ASN A 131 5.55 9.47 29.89
N ARG A 132 5.15 10.20 28.84
CA ARG A 132 4.35 9.64 27.74
C ARG A 132 5.21 8.73 26.86
N TRP A 133 6.44 9.13 26.57
CA TRP A 133 7.44 8.27 25.91
C TRP A 133 7.76 7.00 26.71
N HIS A 134 8.06 7.09 28.01
CA HIS A 134 8.33 5.90 28.82
C HIS A 134 7.11 4.97 28.89
N SER A 135 5.90 5.53 28.94
CA SER A 135 4.65 4.75 28.91
C SER A 135 4.47 4.03 27.57
N PHE A 136 4.76 4.70 26.46
CA PHE A 136 4.76 4.11 25.12
C PHE A 136 5.75 2.95 25.07
N GLN A 137 7.00 3.17 25.50
CA GLN A 137 8.01 2.12 25.54
C GLN A 137 7.56 0.93 26.39
N THR A 138 6.99 1.19 27.57
CA THR A 138 6.47 0.15 28.46
C THR A 138 5.45 -0.72 27.73
N ILE A 139 4.45 -0.11 27.11
CA ILE A 139 3.37 -0.82 26.44
C ILE A 139 3.90 -1.59 25.22
N VAL A 140 4.61 -0.91 24.33
CA VAL A 140 5.03 -1.47 23.04
C VAL A 140 6.09 -2.54 23.22
N VAL A 141 7.11 -2.34 24.07
CA VAL A 141 8.15 -3.36 24.33
C VAL A 141 7.54 -4.60 24.98
N SER A 142 6.62 -4.41 25.94
CA SER A 142 5.90 -5.50 26.60
C SER A 142 5.11 -6.32 25.60
N LEU A 143 4.20 -5.67 24.88
CA LEU A 143 3.32 -6.38 23.95
C LEU A 143 4.11 -7.00 22.81
N ARG A 144 5.11 -6.31 22.24
CA ARG A 144 6.01 -6.87 21.22
C ARG A 144 6.61 -8.20 21.63
N SER A 145 7.00 -8.33 22.90
CA SER A 145 7.67 -9.52 23.41
C SER A 145 6.66 -10.60 23.81
N PHE A 146 5.60 -10.21 24.52
CA PHE A 146 4.66 -11.17 25.12
C PHE A 146 3.70 -11.77 24.11
N VAL A 147 3.30 -11.03 23.06
CA VAL A 147 2.39 -11.54 22.01
C VAL A 147 3.08 -12.52 21.05
N LYS A 148 4.37 -12.84 21.27
CA LYS A 148 5.00 -13.98 20.62
C LYS A 148 4.65 -15.30 21.31
N LEU A 149 4.07 -15.26 22.51
CA LEU A 149 3.63 -16.44 23.25
C LEU A 149 2.14 -16.73 22.96
N PRO A 150 1.80 -17.90 22.40
CA PRO A 150 0.43 -18.24 22.02
C PRO A 150 -0.60 -18.07 23.14
N ALA A 151 -0.27 -18.51 24.36
CA ALA A 151 -1.16 -18.41 25.52
C ALA A 151 -1.46 -16.95 25.90
N VAL A 152 -0.48 -16.05 25.77
CA VAL A 152 -0.70 -14.62 26.04
C VAL A 152 -1.57 -14.00 24.96
N CYS A 153 -1.35 -14.31 23.69
CA CYS A 153 -2.22 -13.85 22.60
C CYS A 153 -3.68 -14.26 22.81
N GLU A 154 -3.93 -15.50 23.23
CA GLU A 154 -5.28 -15.96 23.54
C GLU A 154 -5.92 -15.15 24.67
N LEU A 155 -5.17 -14.82 25.72
CA LEU A 155 -5.66 -13.98 26.81
C LEU A 155 -5.92 -12.54 26.37
N VAL A 156 -5.04 -11.95 25.56
CA VAL A 156 -5.21 -10.59 25.00
C VAL A 156 -6.48 -10.52 24.15
N LEU A 157 -6.71 -11.54 23.31
CA LEU A 157 -7.84 -11.57 22.39
C LEU A 157 -9.16 -12.02 23.06
N ALA A 158 -9.12 -12.67 24.22
CA ALA A 158 -10.31 -13.07 24.96
C ALA A 158 -11.05 -11.88 25.61
N ASP A 159 -10.33 -10.81 25.96
CA ASP A 159 -10.89 -9.62 26.64
C ASP A 159 -11.59 -8.68 25.63
N ASP A 160 -12.92 -8.54 25.72
CA ASP A 160 -13.78 -7.77 24.78
C ASP A 160 -13.47 -8.05 23.28
N GLY A 161 -13.09 -9.29 22.96
CA GLY A 161 -12.70 -9.69 21.61
C GLY A 161 -11.42 -9.01 21.10
N GLY A 162 -10.51 -8.59 21.99
CA GLY A 162 -9.25 -7.94 21.68
C GLY A 162 -9.34 -6.43 21.43
N LYS A 163 -10.54 -5.83 21.45
CA LYS A 163 -10.74 -4.41 21.13
C LYS A 163 -9.88 -3.49 21.98
N ALA A 164 -9.78 -3.74 23.28
CA ALA A 164 -8.97 -2.91 24.18
C ALA A 164 -7.48 -2.91 23.77
N ALA A 165 -6.94 -4.05 23.36
CA ALA A 165 -5.57 -4.17 22.88
C ALA A 165 -5.35 -3.45 21.54
N PHE A 166 -6.29 -3.58 20.60
CA PHE A 166 -6.25 -2.87 19.33
C PHE A 166 -6.36 -1.35 19.51
N ILE A 167 -7.23 -0.87 20.40
CA ILE A 167 -7.33 0.56 20.75
C ILE A 167 -6.02 1.05 21.37
N MET A 168 -5.45 0.27 22.30
CA MET A 168 -4.20 0.62 22.98
C MET A 168 -3.03 0.74 21.98
N LEU A 169 -2.78 -0.31 21.19
CA LEU A 169 -1.69 -0.35 20.23
C LEU A 169 -1.93 0.60 19.05
N GLY A 170 -3.15 0.70 18.56
CA GLY A 170 -3.53 1.67 17.52
C GLY A 170 -3.31 3.11 17.97
N SER A 171 -3.66 3.43 19.22
CA SER A 171 -3.39 4.75 19.80
C SER A 171 -1.90 5.01 20.01
N CYS A 172 -1.13 3.99 20.43
CA CYS A 172 0.32 4.07 20.51
C CYS A 172 0.94 4.34 19.13
N TRP A 173 0.48 3.64 18.10
CA TRP A 173 0.94 3.84 16.73
C TRP A 173 0.62 5.25 16.21
N LEU A 174 -0.59 5.76 16.48
CA LEU A 174 -0.96 7.13 16.11
C LEU A 174 -0.15 8.20 16.86
N TYR A 175 0.28 7.92 18.10
CA TYR A 175 1.17 8.78 18.86
C TYR A 175 2.56 8.91 18.21
N GLU A 176 3.03 7.91 17.46
CA GLU A 176 4.34 7.95 16.80
C GLU A 176 4.48 9.07 15.76
N ALA A 177 3.36 9.56 15.22
CA ALA A 177 3.36 10.68 14.29
C ALA A 177 3.45 12.06 14.98
N GLU A 178 3.23 12.14 16.29
CA GLU A 178 3.24 13.39 17.04
C GLU A 178 4.68 13.92 17.22
N ASP A 179 4.83 15.26 17.22
CA ASP A 179 6.15 15.89 17.36
C ASP A 179 6.83 15.54 18.70
N GLU A 180 6.04 15.32 19.75
CA GLU A 180 6.52 14.87 21.07
C GLU A 180 7.25 13.53 20.98
N PHE A 181 6.67 12.57 20.25
CA PHE A 181 7.31 11.29 20.00
C PHE A 181 8.60 11.47 19.20
N LYS A 182 8.54 12.20 18.08
CA LYS A 182 9.68 12.42 17.18
C LYS A 182 10.85 13.08 17.91
N GLN A 183 10.59 14.00 18.83
CA GLN A 183 11.62 14.61 19.67
C GLN A 183 12.21 13.61 20.68
N SER A 184 11.37 12.82 21.34
CA SER A 184 11.81 11.86 22.37
C SER A 184 12.57 10.67 21.79
N SER A 185 12.20 10.21 20.60
CA SER A 185 12.85 9.08 19.91
C SER A 185 14.08 9.50 19.08
N ASN A 186 14.42 10.81 19.03
CA ASN A 186 15.35 11.39 18.05
C ASN A 186 14.99 11.01 16.61
N GLY A 187 13.69 10.84 16.33
CA GLY A 187 13.17 10.40 15.04
C GLY A 187 13.50 8.96 14.68
N ASN A 188 13.91 8.11 15.63
CA ASN A 188 14.22 6.71 15.38
C ASN A 188 12.97 5.82 15.54
N TYR A 189 12.56 5.14 14.46
CA TYR A 189 11.43 4.20 14.46
C TYR A 189 11.83 2.75 14.75
N ALA A 190 13.00 2.50 15.35
CA ALA A 190 13.48 1.17 15.72
C ALA A 190 12.61 0.44 16.78
N LEU A 191 11.62 1.13 17.34
CA LEU A 191 10.56 0.61 18.20
C LEU A 191 9.22 1.20 17.72
N THR A 192 8.35 0.34 17.21
CA THR A 192 7.04 0.71 16.63
C THR A 192 5.96 -0.19 17.20
N ALA A 193 4.77 0.38 17.43
CA ALA A 193 3.56 -0.33 17.79
C ALA A 193 3.02 -1.20 16.64
N VAL A 194 3.47 -0.99 15.40
CA VAL A 194 3.08 -1.78 14.22
C VAL A 194 3.40 -3.26 14.41
N GLU A 195 4.55 -3.59 14.98
CA GLU A 195 4.99 -4.99 15.16
C GLU A 195 4.00 -5.80 16.02
N PRO A 196 3.78 -5.47 17.31
CA PRO A 196 2.79 -6.20 18.13
C PRO A 196 1.36 -6.08 17.60
N LEU A 197 1.02 -4.97 16.94
CA LEU A 197 -0.31 -4.77 16.36
C LEU A 197 -0.59 -5.78 15.23
N LEU A 198 0.37 -5.99 14.32
CA LEU A 198 0.25 -6.97 13.24
C LEU A 198 0.35 -8.41 13.75
N ASP A 199 1.22 -8.69 14.73
CA ASP A 199 1.30 -10.02 15.34
C ASP A 199 -0.07 -10.44 15.92
N LEU A 200 -0.72 -9.55 16.67
CA LEU A 200 -2.06 -9.81 17.20
C LEU A 200 -3.12 -9.95 16.10
N ALA A 201 -3.05 -9.12 15.06
CA ALA A 201 -3.99 -9.16 13.95
C ALA A 201 -3.88 -10.45 13.11
N THR A 202 -2.72 -11.13 13.13
CA THR A 202 -2.42 -12.31 12.29
C THR A 202 -2.32 -13.63 13.05
N PHE A 203 -2.39 -13.62 14.39
CA PHE A 203 -2.21 -14.81 15.24
C PHE A 203 -3.25 -15.94 15.04
N LYS A 204 -4.50 -15.60 14.67
CA LYS A 204 -5.61 -16.51 14.29
C LYS A 204 -6.28 -15.91 13.04
N PRO A 205 -7.29 -16.52 12.35
CA PRO A 205 -8.11 -15.74 11.42
C PRO A 205 -8.61 -14.52 12.21
N GLY A 206 -8.01 -13.36 11.89
CA GLY A 206 -8.04 -12.19 12.77
C GLY A 206 -9.47 -11.75 13.05
N PRO A 207 -9.68 -10.81 13.99
CA PRO A 207 -10.98 -10.17 14.07
C PRO A 207 -11.30 -9.59 12.67
N PRO A 208 -12.58 -9.57 12.24
CA PRO A 208 -12.96 -9.04 10.94
C PRO A 208 -12.26 -7.70 10.71
N PRO A 209 -11.77 -7.39 9.49
CA PRO A 209 -11.12 -6.12 9.19
C PRO A 209 -11.84 -4.92 9.81
N ASP A 210 -13.17 -4.97 9.85
CA ASP A 210 -14.07 -3.98 10.46
C ASP A 210 -13.80 -3.70 11.95
N VAL A 211 -13.34 -4.68 12.73
CA VAL A 211 -12.98 -4.50 14.16
C VAL A 211 -11.60 -3.86 14.28
N PHE A 212 -10.60 -4.35 13.54
CA PHE A 212 -9.25 -3.79 13.50
C PHE A 212 -9.31 -2.31 13.08
N PHE A 213 -9.99 -2.05 11.96
CA PHE A 213 -10.18 -0.71 11.44
C PHE A 213 -11.15 0.12 12.27
N GLY A 214 -12.23 -0.47 12.79
CA GLY A 214 -13.16 0.23 13.68
C GLY A 214 -12.47 0.78 14.94
N CYS A 215 -11.48 0.07 15.48
CA CYS A 215 -10.69 0.52 16.63
C CYS A 215 -9.71 1.66 16.25
N LEU A 216 -9.15 1.64 15.04
CA LEU A 216 -8.30 2.70 14.51
C LEU A 216 -9.12 3.96 14.11
N LEU A 217 -10.40 3.79 13.73
CA LEU A 217 -11.33 4.82 13.24
C LEU A 217 -12.06 5.60 14.34
N SER A 218 -11.44 5.92 15.47
CA SER A 218 -12.12 6.67 16.56
C SER A 218 -12.76 8.04 16.16
N GLY A 219 -12.66 8.48 14.90
CA GLY A 219 -13.41 9.64 14.39
C GLY A 219 -13.54 9.79 12.86
N GLN A 220 -13.85 8.72 12.10
CA GLN A 220 -14.11 8.78 10.63
C GLN A 220 -12.97 9.30 9.73
N ASP A 221 -11.78 9.61 10.28
CA ASP A 221 -10.65 10.16 9.52
C ASP A 221 -9.59 9.08 9.21
N ALA A 222 -9.73 8.43 8.05
CA ALA A 222 -8.71 7.50 7.54
C ALA A 222 -7.41 8.20 7.10
N GLY A 223 -7.40 9.53 6.98
CA GLY A 223 -6.25 10.34 6.57
C GLY A 223 -5.14 10.36 7.61
N LYS A 224 -5.47 10.51 8.90
CA LYS A 224 -4.47 10.52 9.97
C LYS A 224 -3.66 9.22 10.02
N PRO A 225 -4.26 8.01 10.08
CA PRO A 225 -3.52 6.75 10.02
C PRO A 225 -2.68 6.58 8.74
N ALA A 226 -3.23 6.96 7.58
CA ALA A 226 -2.50 6.89 6.30
C ALA A 226 -1.24 7.77 6.32
N ARG A 227 -1.32 8.97 6.89
CA ARG A 227 -0.15 9.85 7.06
C ARG A 227 0.88 9.26 8.02
N VAL A 228 0.45 8.68 9.14
CA VAL A 228 1.38 8.02 10.10
C VAL A 228 2.17 6.92 9.40
N ALA A 229 1.47 6.03 8.67
CA ALA A 229 2.10 4.93 7.95
C ALA A 229 3.13 5.43 6.91
N LEU A 230 2.81 6.50 6.19
CA LEU A 230 3.70 7.04 5.16
C LEU A 230 4.84 7.90 5.73
N ASP A 231 4.66 8.54 6.87
CA ASP A 231 5.75 9.21 7.61
C ASP A 231 6.79 8.16 8.06
N GLN A 232 6.35 7.00 8.57
CA GLN A 232 7.23 5.88 8.94
C GLN A 232 7.98 5.32 7.73
N LEU A 233 7.29 5.02 6.63
CA LEU A 233 7.94 4.56 5.39
C LEU A 233 8.90 5.62 4.80
N GLY A 234 8.56 6.90 4.95
CA GLY A 234 9.42 8.02 4.56
C GLY A 234 10.72 8.10 5.35
N TRP A 235 10.74 7.64 6.61
CA TRP A 235 11.95 7.61 7.43
C TRP A 235 13.03 6.71 6.84
N TYR A 236 12.67 5.51 6.34
CA TYR A 236 13.63 4.59 5.70
C TYR A 236 14.26 5.20 4.44
N LEU A 237 13.47 5.92 3.63
CA LEU A 237 13.96 6.65 2.46
C LEU A 237 14.91 7.81 2.80
N GLY A 238 14.93 8.24 4.07
CA GLY A 238 15.88 9.23 4.59
C GLY A 238 17.15 8.62 5.19
N GLN A 239 17.22 7.30 5.36
CA GLN A 239 18.41 6.63 5.87
C GLN A 239 19.45 6.39 4.77
N GLU A 240 20.72 6.26 5.16
CA GLU A 240 21.79 5.87 4.25
C GLU A 240 21.60 4.42 3.77
N THR A 241 21.85 4.19 2.48
CA THR A 241 21.78 2.86 1.86
C THR A 241 23.18 2.26 1.71
N PRO A 242 23.38 0.94 1.90
CA PRO A 242 22.35 -0.08 2.16
C PRO A 242 21.79 0.00 3.59
N TRP A 243 20.52 -0.33 3.75
CA TRP A 243 19.85 -0.32 5.05
C TRP A 243 20.34 -1.46 5.94
N GLU A 244 20.48 -1.20 7.24
CA GLU A 244 20.86 -2.22 8.22
C GLU A 244 19.78 -3.30 8.37
N ALA A 245 20.18 -4.53 8.75
CA ALA A 245 19.28 -5.67 8.90
C ALA A 245 18.06 -5.39 9.80
N ARG A 246 18.25 -4.64 10.89
CA ARG A 246 17.16 -4.24 11.79
C ARG A 246 16.16 -3.30 11.13
N ALA A 247 16.64 -2.35 10.32
CA ALA A 247 15.77 -1.44 9.58
C ALA A 247 14.95 -2.20 8.53
N ILE A 248 15.59 -3.13 7.80
CA ILE A 248 14.91 -3.98 6.81
C ILE A 248 13.82 -4.83 7.47
N PHE A 249 14.09 -5.41 8.64
CA PHE A 249 13.11 -6.19 9.39
C PHE A 249 11.87 -5.37 9.76
N LEU A 250 12.05 -4.14 10.24
CA LEU A 250 10.94 -3.26 10.63
C LEU A 250 10.18 -2.70 9.42
N LEU A 251 10.89 -2.42 8.32
CA LEU A 251 10.30 -2.00 7.06
C LEU A 251 9.23 -2.99 6.58
N ASP A 252 9.49 -4.30 6.68
CA ASP A 252 8.49 -5.31 6.30
C ASP A 252 7.19 -5.19 7.13
N TYR A 253 7.28 -4.92 8.44
CA TYR A 253 6.08 -4.69 9.26
C TYR A 253 5.31 -3.44 8.79
N ASP A 254 6.02 -2.35 8.50
CA ASP A 254 5.38 -1.11 8.02
C ASP A 254 4.74 -1.30 6.62
N LEU A 255 5.38 -2.09 5.74
CA LEU A 255 4.80 -2.46 4.44
C LEU A 255 3.56 -3.35 4.60
N ARG A 256 3.61 -4.37 5.47
CA ARG A 256 2.44 -5.23 5.76
C ARG A 256 1.31 -4.45 6.41
N MET A 257 1.60 -3.40 7.17
CA MET A 257 0.60 -2.50 7.72
C MET A 257 -0.15 -1.78 6.60
N ILE A 258 0.55 -1.14 5.65
CA ILE A 258 -0.13 -0.45 4.54
C ILE A 258 -0.86 -1.41 3.59
N ILE A 259 -0.37 -2.64 3.41
CA ILE A 259 -1.09 -3.70 2.68
C ILE A 259 -2.40 -4.00 3.39
N THR A 260 -2.35 -4.27 4.70
CA THR A 260 -3.52 -4.56 5.52
C THR A 260 -4.53 -3.42 5.44
N MET A 261 -4.07 -2.18 5.65
CA MET A 261 -4.87 -0.96 5.50
C MET A 261 -5.54 -0.86 4.12
N SER A 262 -4.82 -1.17 3.05
CA SER A 262 -5.33 -1.03 1.68
C SER A 262 -6.44 -2.03 1.32
N ARG A 263 -6.67 -3.06 2.14
CA ARG A 263 -7.80 -3.96 1.99
C ARG A 263 -9.13 -3.28 2.38
N ALA A 264 -9.09 -2.26 3.25
CA ALA A 264 -10.23 -1.42 3.57
C ALA A 264 -10.24 -0.15 2.69
N GLU A 265 -11.34 0.05 1.94
CA GLU A 265 -11.44 1.11 0.94
C GLU A 265 -11.15 2.54 1.47
N PRO A 266 -11.68 3.00 2.62
CA PRO A 266 -11.40 4.34 3.13
C PRO A 266 -9.90 4.59 3.35
N TYR A 267 -9.18 3.58 3.84
CA TYR A 267 -7.75 3.65 4.07
C TYR A 267 -6.95 3.55 2.79
N ARG A 268 -7.37 2.70 1.85
CA ARG A 268 -6.76 2.62 0.52
C ARG A 268 -6.81 3.97 -0.18
N ILE A 269 -7.97 4.63 -0.18
CA ILE A 269 -8.16 5.97 -0.75
C ILE A 269 -7.27 6.99 -0.04
N ALA A 270 -7.24 6.97 1.30
CA ALA A 270 -6.40 7.88 2.08
C ALA A 270 -4.90 7.69 1.78
N LEU A 271 -4.40 6.45 1.73
CA LEU A 271 -3.01 6.14 1.38
C LEU A 271 -2.65 6.67 -0.02
N LEU A 272 -3.52 6.42 -1.01
CA LEU A 272 -3.34 6.90 -2.38
C LEU A 272 -3.32 8.44 -2.45
N ALA A 273 -4.23 9.11 -1.73
CA ALA A 273 -4.28 10.57 -1.63
C ALA A 273 -3.02 11.18 -0.99
N HIS A 274 -2.33 10.42 -0.13
CA HIS A 274 -1.05 10.77 0.47
C HIS A 274 0.18 10.26 -0.31
N HIS A 275 0.00 9.86 -1.58
CA HIS A 275 1.08 9.47 -2.50
C HIS A 275 1.83 8.19 -2.11
N SER A 276 1.14 7.25 -1.48
CA SER A 276 1.70 5.96 -1.07
C SER A 276 2.40 5.20 -2.21
N VAL A 277 1.83 5.20 -3.42
CA VAL A 277 2.40 4.53 -4.60
C VAL A 277 3.82 5.02 -4.85
N ARG A 278 4.04 6.35 -4.81
CA ARG A 278 5.38 6.91 -5.01
C ARG A 278 6.34 6.48 -3.91
N THR A 279 5.90 6.52 -2.65
CA THR A 279 6.72 6.10 -1.50
C THR A 279 7.13 4.63 -1.63
N VAL A 280 6.19 3.74 -1.91
CA VAL A 280 6.44 2.30 -2.04
C VAL A 280 7.28 1.99 -3.28
N THR A 281 7.04 2.63 -4.42
CA THR A 281 7.91 2.44 -5.59
C THR A 281 9.33 2.92 -5.33
N ARG A 282 9.54 4.02 -4.60
CA ARG A 282 10.89 4.45 -4.20
C ARG A 282 11.59 3.42 -3.30
N ILE A 283 10.85 2.84 -2.35
CA ILE A 283 11.38 1.78 -1.48
C ILE A 283 11.76 0.57 -2.32
N LEU A 284 10.89 0.13 -3.24
CA LEU A 284 11.18 -0.97 -4.17
C LEU A 284 12.42 -0.70 -5.02
N VAL A 285 12.57 0.52 -5.55
CA VAL A 285 13.78 0.94 -6.29
C VAL A 285 15.02 0.84 -5.40
N SER A 286 14.97 1.38 -4.17
CA SER A 286 16.09 1.32 -3.22
C SER A 286 16.48 -0.13 -2.87
N LEU A 287 15.51 -0.99 -2.59
CA LEU A 287 15.73 -2.40 -2.24
C LEU A 287 16.34 -3.18 -3.43
N THR A 288 15.74 -3.06 -4.62
CA THR A 288 16.16 -3.83 -5.80
C THR A 288 17.47 -3.34 -6.41
N SER A 289 17.89 -2.11 -6.09
CA SER A 289 19.19 -1.56 -6.49
C SER A 289 20.30 -1.75 -5.45
N ALA A 290 19.99 -2.29 -4.27
CA ALA A 290 21.00 -2.60 -3.27
C ALA A 290 21.93 -3.74 -3.72
N GLU A 291 23.17 -3.73 -3.27
CA GLU A 291 24.08 -4.86 -3.45
C GLU A 291 23.55 -6.08 -2.68
N TYR A 292 23.68 -7.26 -3.27
CA TYR A 292 23.23 -8.49 -2.65
C TYR A 292 24.15 -8.87 -1.48
N ASP A 293 23.57 -9.02 -0.29
CA ASP A 293 24.24 -9.50 0.91
C ASP A 293 23.43 -10.64 1.53
N ILE A 294 24.07 -11.80 1.70
CA ILE A 294 23.46 -13.02 2.24
C ILE A 294 22.88 -12.82 3.64
N ALA A 295 23.44 -11.91 4.45
CA ALA A 295 22.97 -11.67 5.81
C ALA A 295 21.65 -10.89 5.85
N THR A 296 21.39 -10.05 4.84
CA THR A 296 20.20 -9.19 4.75
C THR A 296 19.20 -9.67 3.71
N ALA A 297 19.59 -10.55 2.79
CA ALA A 297 18.81 -10.99 1.65
C ALA A 297 17.39 -11.48 1.98
N PRO A 298 17.15 -12.31 3.02
CA PRO A 298 15.79 -12.74 3.34
C PRO A 298 14.86 -11.58 3.71
N GLY A 299 15.36 -10.58 4.45
CA GLY A 299 14.60 -9.40 4.82
C GLY A 299 14.33 -8.47 3.64
N VAL A 300 15.33 -8.31 2.76
CA VAL A 300 15.20 -7.52 1.52
C VAL A 300 14.17 -8.17 0.60
N ALA A 301 14.30 -9.48 0.37
CA ALA A 301 13.39 -10.26 -0.47
C ALA A 301 11.94 -10.19 0.04
N GLN A 302 11.74 -10.36 1.36
CA GLN A 302 10.45 -10.19 2.00
C GLN A 302 9.88 -8.77 1.81
N SER A 303 10.70 -7.73 2.00
CA SER A 303 10.28 -6.33 1.81
C SER A 303 9.93 -6.03 0.34
N ILE A 304 10.65 -6.62 -0.61
CA ILE A 304 10.33 -6.52 -2.05
C ILE A 304 8.98 -7.19 -2.33
N ALA A 305 8.74 -8.40 -1.82
CA ALA A 305 7.45 -9.08 -1.98
C ALA A 305 6.29 -8.23 -1.42
N SER A 306 6.45 -7.64 -0.24
CA SER A 306 5.47 -6.72 0.36
C SER A 306 5.26 -5.45 -0.49
N CYS A 307 6.30 -4.89 -1.10
CA CYS A 307 6.15 -3.77 -2.04
C CYS A 307 5.32 -4.18 -3.29
N LEU A 308 5.60 -5.36 -3.85
CA LEU A 308 4.90 -5.86 -5.03
C LEU A 308 3.43 -6.16 -4.75
N GLU A 309 3.11 -6.81 -3.62
CA GLU A 309 1.72 -7.05 -3.17
C GLU A 309 0.97 -5.72 -3.02
N TYR A 310 1.59 -4.72 -2.39
CA TYR A 310 0.99 -3.40 -2.23
C TYR A 310 0.67 -2.74 -3.57
N LEU A 311 1.63 -2.76 -4.50
CA LEU A 311 1.46 -2.15 -5.82
C LEU A 311 0.42 -2.91 -6.66
N GLU A 312 0.44 -4.24 -6.65
CA GLU A 312 -0.58 -5.05 -7.32
C GLU A 312 -2.00 -4.70 -6.83
N LEU A 313 -2.17 -4.50 -5.52
CA LEU A 313 -3.46 -4.15 -4.92
C LEU A 313 -3.92 -2.73 -5.24
N THR A 314 -2.99 -1.78 -5.37
CA THR A 314 -3.31 -0.34 -5.39
C THR A 314 -3.24 0.32 -6.76
N LEU A 315 -2.38 -0.17 -7.66
CA LEU A 315 -2.30 0.37 -9.02
C LEU A 315 -3.60 0.22 -9.84
N PRO A 316 -4.39 -0.87 -9.74
CA PRO A 316 -5.68 -0.94 -10.41
C PRO A 316 -6.80 -0.21 -9.64
N ALA A 317 -6.56 0.31 -8.43
CA ALA A 317 -7.60 0.91 -7.60
C ALA A 317 -7.89 2.38 -7.93
N ALA A 318 -9.15 2.81 -7.79
CA ALA A 318 -9.59 4.19 -7.97
C ALA A 318 -9.12 4.80 -9.30
N ASP A 319 -8.19 5.77 -9.28
CA ASP A 319 -7.55 6.39 -10.44
C ASP A 319 -6.34 5.56 -10.94
N GLY A 320 -6.59 4.32 -11.37
CA GLY A 320 -5.51 3.36 -11.63
C GLY A 320 -4.54 3.78 -12.72
N TYR A 321 -5.02 4.55 -13.70
CA TYR A 321 -4.17 5.18 -14.72
C TYR A 321 -3.15 6.15 -14.09
N ALA A 322 -3.57 7.05 -13.21
CA ALA A 322 -2.67 7.99 -12.56
C ALA A 322 -1.64 7.28 -11.66
N TRP A 323 -2.08 6.30 -10.88
CA TRP A 323 -1.18 5.54 -10.01
C TRP A 323 -0.12 4.78 -10.78
N THR A 324 -0.53 4.13 -11.88
CA THR A 324 0.38 3.42 -12.78
C THR A 324 1.40 4.39 -13.40
N THR A 325 0.94 5.56 -13.84
CA THR A 325 1.80 6.64 -14.35
C THR A 325 2.84 7.05 -13.33
N HIS A 326 2.45 7.29 -12.08
CA HIS A 326 3.38 7.70 -11.03
C HIS A 326 4.40 6.61 -10.70
N ALA A 327 3.99 5.34 -10.69
CA ALA A 327 4.89 4.23 -10.43
C ALA A 327 5.95 4.10 -11.54
N VAL A 328 5.55 4.16 -12.82
CA VAL A 328 6.49 4.13 -13.95
C VAL A 328 7.46 5.32 -13.91
N GLN A 329 6.96 6.54 -13.68
CA GLN A 329 7.83 7.73 -13.51
C GLN A 329 8.83 7.60 -12.36
N THR A 330 8.47 6.86 -11.30
CA THR A 330 9.33 6.64 -10.14
C THR A 330 10.38 5.55 -10.36
N GLY A 331 10.29 4.78 -11.44
CA GLY A 331 11.25 3.73 -11.79
C GLY A 331 10.74 2.30 -11.58
N LEU A 332 9.42 2.08 -11.64
CA LEU A 332 8.82 0.75 -11.45
C LEU A 332 9.40 -0.32 -12.39
N VAL A 333 9.47 -0.06 -13.71
CA VAL A 333 9.93 -1.04 -14.71
C VAL A 333 11.34 -1.58 -14.41
N PRO A 334 12.39 -0.73 -14.27
CA PRO A 334 13.73 -1.24 -13.97
C PRO A 334 13.81 -1.91 -12.57
N ALA A 335 13.01 -1.48 -11.60
CA ALA A 335 12.97 -2.13 -10.29
C ALA A 335 12.39 -3.55 -10.36
N MET A 336 11.29 -3.74 -11.10
CA MET A 336 10.68 -5.06 -11.34
C MET A 336 11.65 -6.04 -12.00
N LEU A 337 12.42 -5.58 -12.99
CA LEU A 337 13.41 -6.41 -13.69
C LEU A 337 14.58 -6.83 -12.77
N ARG A 338 14.96 -5.97 -11.82
CA ARG A 338 16.02 -6.28 -10.83
C ARG A 338 15.56 -7.23 -9.72
N THR A 339 14.27 -7.48 -9.57
CA THR A 339 13.75 -8.32 -8.48
C THR A 339 14.23 -9.77 -8.53
N VAL A 340 14.50 -10.31 -9.72
CA VAL A 340 14.82 -11.74 -9.92
C VAL A 340 16.05 -12.21 -9.11
N VAL A 341 17.00 -11.32 -8.84
CA VAL A 341 18.20 -11.60 -8.02
C VAL A 341 17.82 -12.04 -6.61
N TRP A 342 16.66 -11.62 -6.12
CA TRP A 342 16.18 -11.85 -4.76
C TRP A 342 15.19 -13.01 -4.63
N PHE A 343 14.80 -13.65 -5.74
CA PHE A 343 13.77 -14.72 -5.73
C PHE A 343 14.15 -15.92 -4.87
N ALA A 344 15.44 -16.29 -4.84
CA ALA A 344 15.91 -17.44 -4.07
C ALA A 344 15.69 -17.28 -2.54
N ASP A 345 15.59 -16.04 -2.07
CA ASP A 345 15.45 -15.70 -0.64
C ASP A 345 14.01 -15.28 -0.25
N MET A 346 13.08 -15.23 -1.20
CA MET A 346 11.69 -14.87 -0.92
C MET A 346 10.98 -16.03 -0.17
N PRO A 347 10.37 -15.77 1.00
CA PRO A 347 9.75 -16.84 1.78
C PRO A 347 8.37 -17.24 1.22
N GLY A 348 8.12 -18.55 1.16
CA GLY A 348 6.79 -19.15 1.00
C GLY A 348 6.26 -19.26 -0.44
N MET A 349 6.33 -20.49 -0.99
CA MET A 349 5.71 -20.94 -2.25
C MET A 349 5.91 -19.99 -3.43
N ASP A 350 7.07 -20.08 -4.05
CA ASP A 350 7.46 -20.01 -5.48
C ASP A 350 6.71 -19.05 -6.45
N ASP A 351 5.42 -18.76 -6.25
CA ASP A 351 4.53 -18.08 -7.18
C ASP A 351 4.01 -16.70 -6.75
N THR A 352 3.98 -16.28 -5.47
CA THR A 352 3.23 -15.04 -5.11
C THR A 352 3.86 -13.76 -5.66
N ALA A 353 5.17 -13.54 -5.44
CA ALA A 353 5.87 -12.36 -5.95
C ALA A 353 6.03 -12.40 -7.48
N GLN A 354 6.26 -13.59 -8.06
CA GLN A 354 6.28 -13.79 -9.50
C GLN A 354 4.91 -13.46 -10.13
N THR A 355 3.83 -13.93 -9.51
CA THR A 355 2.45 -13.63 -9.92
C THR A 355 2.18 -12.13 -9.86
N ALA A 356 2.62 -11.46 -8.79
CA ALA A 356 2.50 -10.01 -8.67
C ALA A 356 3.25 -9.30 -9.81
N LEU A 357 4.48 -9.71 -10.12
CA LEU A 357 5.25 -9.14 -11.24
C LEU A 357 4.59 -9.36 -12.60
N ILE A 358 4.08 -10.57 -12.87
CA ILE A 358 3.37 -10.89 -14.11
C ILE A 358 2.12 -10.00 -14.26
N LYS A 359 1.33 -9.88 -13.18
CA LYS A 359 0.15 -9.01 -13.17
C LYS A 359 0.53 -7.55 -13.36
N LEU A 360 1.60 -7.08 -12.72
CA LEU A 360 2.08 -5.71 -12.90
C LEU A 360 2.54 -5.46 -14.34
N PHE A 361 3.28 -6.38 -14.98
CA PHE A 361 3.65 -6.23 -16.39
C PHE A 361 2.41 -6.19 -17.29
N ARG A 362 1.45 -7.09 -17.09
CA ARG A 362 0.16 -7.06 -17.80
C ARG A 362 -0.63 -5.78 -17.55
N LEU A 363 -0.56 -5.21 -16.35
CA LEU A 363 -1.20 -3.93 -16.02
C LEU A 363 -0.57 -2.78 -16.82
N LEU A 364 0.76 -2.78 -16.95
CA LEU A 364 1.47 -1.83 -17.82
C LEU A 364 1.08 -2.03 -19.28
N SER A 365 0.97 -3.27 -19.75
CA SER A 365 0.50 -3.62 -21.09
C SER A 365 -0.92 -3.11 -21.32
N LEU A 366 -1.79 -3.25 -20.34
CA LEU A 366 -3.18 -2.83 -20.40
C LEU A 366 -3.28 -1.30 -20.55
N TYR A 367 -2.53 -0.55 -19.74
CA TYR A 367 -2.56 0.91 -19.76
C TYR A 367 -1.71 1.56 -20.86
N SER A 368 -0.91 0.80 -21.63
CA SER A 368 -0.12 1.36 -22.74
C SER A 368 -0.96 1.88 -23.92
N MET A 369 -2.29 1.72 -23.87
CA MET A 369 -3.23 2.37 -24.79
C MET A 369 -3.43 3.87 -24.55
N TYR A 370 -2.85 4.40 -23.48
CA TYR A 370 -2.88 5.83 -23.17
C TYR A 370 -1.53 6.47 -23.52
N PRO A 371 -1.45 7.39 -24.50
CA PRO A 371 -0.25 8.10 -24.93
C PRO A 371 0.64 8.59 -23.81
N SER A 372 0.03 9.16 -22.78
CA SER A 372 0.73 9.74 -21.64
C SER A 372 1.52 8.70 -20.85
N LEU A 373 0.99 7.49 -20.68
CA LEU A 373 1.73 6.38 -20.08
C LEU A 373 2.64 5.70 -21.12
N LEU A 374 2.19 5.55 -22.35
CA LEU A 374 2.95 4.92 -23.44
C LEU A 374 4.30 5.60 -23.64
N ARG A 375 4.35 6.94 -23.65
CA ARG A 375 5.60 7.72 -23.72
C ARG A 375 6.58 7.37 -22.60
N LEU A 376 6.07 7.22 -21.38
CA LEU A 376 6.89 6.85 -20.22
C LEU A 376 7.38 5.41 -20.30
N LEU A 377 6.55 4.49 -20.79
CA LEU A 377 6.91 3.09 -20.99
C LEU A 377 7.98 2.93 -22.07
N VAL A 378 7.87 3.63 -23.21
CA VAL A 378 8.90 3.64 -24.26
C VAL A 378 10.25 4.04 -23.67
N HIS A 379 10.29 5.11 -22.87
CA HIS A 379 11.53 5.56 -22.23
C HIS A 379 12.05 4.56 -21.19
N ALA A 380 11.18 4.06 -20.31
CA ALA A 380 11.56 3.13 -19.24
C ALA A 380 12.08 1.79 -19.79
N ILE A 381 11.45 1.26 -20.84
CA ILE A 381 11.86 0.02 -21.51
C ILE A 381 13.17 0.23 -22.25
N SER A 382 13.34 1.34 -22.99
CA SER A 382 14.61 1.67 -23.64
C SER A 382 15.75 1.76 -22.62
N GLY A 383 15.55 2.48 -21.52
CA GLY A 383 16.58 2.59 -20.46
C GLY A 383 16.88 1.26 -19.79
N ALA A 384 15.89 0.38 -19.62
CA ALA A 384 16.11 -0.97 -19.11
C ALA A 384 16.93 -1.85 -20.07
N ARG A 385 16.68 -1.75 -21.39
CA ARG A 385 17.46 -2.42 -22.44
C ARG A 385 18.90 -1.95 -22.45
N ASP A 386 19.14 -0.63 -22.37
CA ASP A 386 20.49 -0.05 -22.35
C ASP A 386 21.33 -0.56 -21.17
N LEU A 387 20.66 -0.92 -20.07
CA LEU A 387 21.25 -1.52 -18.87
C LEU A 387 21.29 -3.06 -18.88
N ASN A 388 20.81 -3.71 -19.95
CA ASN A 388 20.64 -5.17 -20.07
C ASN A 388 19.83 -5.81 -18.93
N LEU A 389 18.92 -5.06 -18.30
CA LEU A 389 18.08 -5.58 -17.21
C LEU A 389 17.14 -6.73 -17.66
N PRO A 390 16.55 -6.72 -18.87
CA PRO A 390 15.68 -7.81 -19.31
C PRO A 390 16.37 -9.17 -19.37
N ASP A 391 17.70 -9.21 -19.54
CA ASP A 391 18.46 -10.46 -19.60
C ASP A 391 18.36 -11.25 -18.30
N ALA A 392 18.18 -10.57 -17.17
CA ALA A 392 18.10 -11.20 -15.86
C ALA A 392 16.86 -12.10 -15.69
N ILE A 393 15.79 -11.88 -16.49
CA ILE A 393 14.53 -12.62 -16.38
C ILE A 393 14.29 -13.61 -17.53
N LYS A 394 15.19 -13.70 -18.51
CA LYS A 394 15.01 -14.54 -19.72
C LYS A 394 14.78 -16.03 -19.41
N ASP A 395 15.47 -16.54 -18.39
CA ASP A 395 15.36 -17.96 -18.00
C ASP A 395 14.07 -18.25 -17.22
N ASN A 396 13.34 -17.22 -16.77
CA ASN A 396 12.03 -17.35 -16.15
C ASN A 396 10.93 -17.20 -17.21
N ALA A 397 10.52 -18.32 -17.83
CA ALA A 397 9.63 -18.31 -18.99
C ALA A 397 8.29 -17.54 -18.78
N PRO A 398 7.55 -17.70 -17.65
CA PRO A 398 6.32 -16.92 -17.42
C PRO A 398 6.58 -15.41 -17.31
N LEU A 399 7.61 -15.01 -16.57
CA LEU A 399 7.94 -13.60 -16.37
C LEU A 399 8.45 -12.96 -17.67
N TRP A 400 9.31 -13.69 -18.39
CA TRP A 400 9.81 -13.28 -19.70
C TRP A 400 8.67 -13.09 -20.71
N ALA A 401 7.69 -14.00 -20.74
CA ALA A 401 6.53 -13.88 -21.61
C ALA A 401 5.70 -12.63 -21.30
N ALA A 402 5.48 -12.31 -20.01
CA ALA A 402 4.76 -11.10 -19.60
C ALA A 402 5.51 -9.81 -19.96
N TYR A 403 6.84 -9.79 -19.76
CA TYR A 403 7.68 -8.67 -20.17
C TYR A 403 7.69 -8.48 -21.70
N LEU A 404 7.82 -9.57 -22.47
CA LEU A 404 7.84 -9.52 -23.92
C LEU A 404 6.50 -9.06 -24.49
N GLU A 405 5.38 -9.44 -23.88
CA GLU A 405 4.04 -8.92 -24.23
C GLU A 405 3.97 -7.41 -24.03
N LEU A 406 4.43 -6.90 -22.88
CA LEU A 406 4.51 -5.47 -22.61
C LEU A 406 5.36 -4.75 -23.67
N GLU A 407 6.55 -5.25 -23.91
CA GLU A 407 7.51 -4.69 -24.85
C GLU A 407 6.93 -4.63 -26.26
N THR A 408 6.34 -5.74 -26.72
CA THR A 408 5.67 -5.84 -28.03
C THR A 408 4.52 -4.84 -28.14
N LEU A 409 3.65 -4.76 -27.14
CA LEU A 409 2.50 -3.86 -27.18
C LEU A 409 2.91 -2.39 -27.14
N VAL A 410 3.94 -2.05 -26.37
CA VAL A 410 4.49 -0.69 -26.33
C VAL A 410 5.06 -0.31 -27.70
N GLU A 411 5.83 -1.19 -28.34
CA GLU A 411 6.38 -0.95 -29.67
C GLU A 411 5.27 -0.79 -30.71
N GLU A 412 4.33 -1.73 -30.78
CA GLU A 412 3.20 -1.70 -31.72
C GLU A 412 2.37 -0.42 -31.56
N ARG A 413 1.98 -0.08 -30.32
CA ARG A 413 1.16 1.10 -30.05
C ARG A 413 1.93 2.39 -30.32
N SER A 414 3.22 2.44 -29.99
CA SER A 414 4.06 3.62 -30.29
C SER A 414 4.21 3.87 -31.79
N ALA A 415 4.05 2.85 -32.63
CA ALA A 415 4.07 2.97 -34.08
C ALA A 415 2.72 3.43 -34.68
N LEU A 416 1.64 3.50 -33.89
CA LEU A 416 0.33 3.94 -34.36
C LEU A 416 0.26 5.47 -34.51
N GLY A 417 0.59 5.94 -35.71
CA GLY A 417 0.44 7.34 -36.11
C GLY A 417 1.49 8.28 -35.54
N ASN A 418 1.38 9.58 -35.87
CA ASN A 418 2.29 10.67 -35.46
C ASN A 418 2.17 10.97 -33.95
N LEU A 419 2.26 9.96 -33.08
CA LEU A 419 2.53 10.18 -31.68
C LEU A 419 3.85 10.92 -31.59
N ASP A 420 3.79 12.19 -31.19
CA ASP A 420 5.00 12.85 -30.72
C ASP A 420 5.38 12.12 -29.44
N LEU A 421 6.37 11.24 -29.54
CA LEU A 421 6.93 10.51 -28.40
C LEU A 421 7.67 11.45 -27.45
N LYS A 422 7.85 12.71 -27.83
CA LYS A 422 8.30 13.74 -26.91
C LYS A 422 7.20 14.01 -25.91
N THR A 423 7.57 13.85 -24.65
CA THR A 423 6.76 14.42 -23.57
C THR A 423 6.86 15.93 -23.69
N ASN A 424 5.72 16.63 -23.74
CA ASN A 424 5.71 18.09 -23.80
C ASN A 424 5.54 18.69 -22.41
N CYS A 425 6.07 19.91 -22.23
CA CYS A 425 5.77 20.67 -21.04
C CYS A 425 4.28 21.02 -21.01
N HIS A 426 3.62 20.76 -19.88
CA HIS A 426 2.19 21.08 -19.69
C HIS A 426 1.93 22.56 -19.42
N ASN A 427 2.96 23.41 -19.38
CA ASN A 427 2.75 24.85 -19.38
C ASN A 427 2.41 25.29 -20.81
N PRO A 428 1.18 25.77 -21.10
CA PRO A 428 0.77 26.15 -22.45
C PRO A 428 1.62 27.29 -23.02
N ASP A 429 2.27 28.09 -22.17
CA ASP A 429 3.13 29.20 -22.56
C ASP A 429 4.61 28.79 -22.76
N CYS A 430 4.93 27.50 -22.57
CA CYS A 430 6.29 26.99 -22.73
C CYS A 430 6.75 27.06 -24.18
N LYS A 431 7.82 27.84 -24.43
CA LYS A 431 8.51 27.93 -25.72
C LYS A 431 9.85 27.19 -25.75
N LYS A 432 10.22 26.53 -24.64
CA LYS A 432 11.46 25.77 -24.55
C LYS A 432 11.33 24.50 -25.41
N PRO A 433 12.39 24.08 -26.11
CA PRO A 433 12.39 22.80 -26.80
C PRO A 433 12.26 21.66 -25.79
N ASP A 434 11.73 20.52 -26.25
CA ASP A 434 11.50 19.37 -25.39
C ASP A 434 12.82 18.87 -24.79
N THR A 435 12.75 18.53 -23.52
CA THR A 435 13.89 18.05 -22.73
C THR A 435 13.59 16.63 -22.27
N ASN A 436 14.58 15.75 -22.14
CA ASN A 436 14.33 14.43 -21.56
C ASN A 436 14.09 14.46 -20.04
N ASN A 437 14.28 15.61 -19.39
CA ASN A 437 14.16 15.77 -17.94
C ASN A 437 12.91 16.59 -17.59
N PHE A 438 11.81 15.89 -17.30
CA PHE A 438 10.59 16.51 -16.79
C PHE A 438 10.46 16.35 -15.28
N SER A 439 9.85 17.34 -14.66
CA SER A 439 9.43 17.33 -13.26
C SER A 439 7.91 17.31 -13.17
N SER A 440 7.36 16.35 -12.45
CA SER A 440 5.91 16.27 -12.21
C SER A 440 5.50 17.22 -11.09
N CYS A 441 4.28 17.75 -11.17
CA CYS A 441 3.67 18.50 -10.05
C CYS A 441 3.68 17.64 -8.78
N SER A 442 4.26 18.13 -7.70
CA SER A 442 4.33 17.39 -6.43
C SER A 442 2.98 17.20 -5.73
N GLY A 443 1.92 17.86 -6.21
CA GLY A 443 0.57 17.75 -5.67
C GLY A 443 -0.29 16.72 -6.41
N CYS A 444 -0.46 16.88 -7.72
CA CYS A 444 -1.30 15.97 -8.52
C CYS A 444 -0.51 14.92 -9.28
N PHE A 445 0.80 15.12 -9.51
CA PHE A 445 1.69 14.24 -10.28
C PHE A 445 1.25 13.94 -11.74
N THR A 446 0.15 14.52 -12.20
CA THR A 446 -0.39 14.32 -13.55
C THR A 446 0.25 15.26 -14.57
N THR A 447 0.56 16.51 -14.20
CA THR A 447 1.19 17.48 -15.11
C THR A 447 2.70 17.48 -14.97
N MET A 448 3.39 17.54 -16.12
CA MET A 448 4.86 17.53 -16.22
C MET A 448 5.42 18.86 -16.75
N TYR A 449 6.55 19.29 -16.21
CA TYR A 449 7.21 20.56 -16.54
C TYR A 449 8.69 20.36 -16.85
N CYS A 450 9.18 21.00 -17.92
CA CYS A 450 10.60 20.97 -18.26
C CYS A 450 11.48 21.79 -17.29
N SER A 451 10.86 22.61 -16.43
CA SER A 451 11.56 23.44 -15.45
C SER A 451 10.64 23.94 -14.34
N GLN A 452 11.24 24.31 -13.21
CA GLN A 452 10.53 24.91 -12.07
C GLN A 452 9.87 26.24 -12.45
N GLU A 453 10.45 26.99 -13.40
CA GLU A 453 9.85 28.24 -13.89
C GLU A 453 8.51 27.97 -14.60
N CYS A 454 8.47 26.98 -15.51
CA CYS A 454 7.24 26.62 -16.22
C CYS A 454 6.17 26.10 -15.26
N GLN A 455 6.56 25.36 -14.22
CA GLN A 455 5.65 24.95 -13.17
C GLN A 455 5.07 26.16 -12.43
N ALA A 456 5.92 27.11 -12.02
CA ALA A 456 5.49 28.29 -11.26
C ALA A 456 4.58 29.22 -12.06
N GLU A 457 4.80 29.32 -13.37
CA GLU A 457 3.96 30.09 -14.29
C GLU A 457 2.58 29.42 -14.45
N HIS A 458 2.55 28.15 -14.86
CA HIS A 458 1.31 27.40 -15.02
C HIS A 458 0.51 27.29 -13.71
N TRP A 459 1.21 27.19 -12.57
CA TRP A 459 0.60 27.20 -11.24
C TRP A 459 -0.22 28.47 -10.97
N LYS A 460 0.27 29.63 -11.42
CA LYS A 460 -0.41 30.91 -11.21
C LYS A 460 -1.57 31.13 -12.18
N SER A 461 -1.45 30.64 -13.41
CA SER A 461 -2.46 30.87 -14.45
C SER A 461 -3.70 29.99 -14.28
N SER A 462 -3.54 28.67 -14.11
CA SER A 462 -4.66 27.72 -14.09
C SER A 462 -4.45 26.50 -13.21
N HIS A 463 -3.23 25.94 -13.17
CA HIS A 463 -3.01 24.60 -12.63
C HIS A 463 -3.30 24.47 -11.13
N ARG A 464 -3.21 25.54 -10.34
CA ARG A 464 -3.54 25.49 -8.91
C ARG A 464 -4.97 25.03 -8.64
N ALA A 465 -5.93 25.46 -9.48
CA ALA A 465 -7.33 25.07 -9.34
C ALA A 465 -7.54 23.62 -9.79
N GLU A 466 -6.96 23.24 -10.94
CA GLU A 466 -7.01 21.87 -11.46
C GLU A 466 -6.38 20.85 -10.50
N CYS A 467 -5.19 21.17 -9.98
CA CYS A 467 -4.48 20.34 -9.01
C CYS A 467 -5.30 20.15 -7.74
N ARG A 468 -5.99 21.20 -7.26
CA ARG A 468 -6.90 21.07 -6.12
C ARG A 468 -8.07 20.15 -6.44
N ALA A 469 -8.76 20.36 -7.56
CA ALA A 469 -9.91 19.55 -7.97
C ALA A 469 -9.53 18.07 -8.14
N LEU A 470 -8.38 17.78 -8.75
CA LEU A 470 -7.87 16.40 -8.89
C LEU A 470 -7.58 15.76 -7.54
N ARG A 471 -7.02 16.52 -6.59
CA ARG A 471 -6.75 16.01 -5.24
C ARG A 471 -8.03 15.75 -4.45
N GLU A 472 -9.04 16.61 -4.59
CA GLU A 472 -10.36 16.42 -3.99
C GLU A 472 -11.06 15.18 -4.57
N LEU A 473 -11.08 15.02 -5.90
CA LEU A 473 -11.62 13.81 -6.55
C LEU A 473 -10.94 12.53 -6.05
N ARG A 474 -9.62 12.52 -5.96
CA ARG A 474 -8.87 11.36 -5.46
C ARG A 474 -9.09 11.09 -3.97
N ALA A 475 -9.26 12.13 -3.17
CA ALA A 475 -9.61 11.98 -1.75
C ALA A 475 -11.02 11.39 -1.56
N GLU A 476 -11.89 11.55 -2.56
CA GLU A 476 -13.21 10.89 -2.63
C GLU A 476 -13.14 9.49 -3.29
N GLY A 477 -11.96 8.99 -3.65
CA GLY A 477 -11.78 7.71 -4.33
C GLY A 477 -12.18 7.69 -5.81
N LYS A 478 -12.44 8.86 -6.42
CA LYS A 478 -12.88 8.98 -7.81
C LYS A 478 -11.67 9.04 -8.76
N SER A 479 -11.85 8.44 -9.92
CA SER A 479 -10.90 8.50 -11.03
C SER A 479 -11.04 9.82 -11.80
N ALA A 480 -9.92 10.38 -12.26
CA ALA A 480 -9.94 11.52 -13.16
C ALA A 480 -10.60 11.15 -14.51
N THR A 481 -11.10 12.15 -15.22
CA THR A 481 -11.53 11.95 -16.61
C THR A 481 -10.31 11.69 -17.49
N ILE A 482 -10.38 10.64 -18.32
CA ILE A 482 -9.40 10.38 -19.39
C ILE A 482 -9.35 11.63 -20.27
N SER A 483 -8.13 12.07 -20.61
CA SER A 483 -7.95 13.25 -21.45
C SER A 483 -8.49 13.01 -22.86
N GLU A 484 -8.86 14.08 -23.57
CA GLU A 484 -9.33 13.96 -24.96
C GLU A 484 -8.25 13.36 -25.88
N GLU A 485 -6.97 13.69 -25.65
CA GLU A 485 -5.83 13.09 -26.35
C GLU A 485 -5.75 11.58 -26.09
N ASP A 486 -5.80 11.19 -24.80
CA ASP A 486 -5.71 9.78 -24.42
C ASP A 486 -6.87 8.98 -25.01
N LEU A 487 -8.10 9.52 -24.96
CA LEU A 487 -9.28 8.86 -25.52
C LEU A 487 -9.21 8.76 -27.06
N ALA A 488 -8.78 9.82 -27.75
CA ALA A 488 -8.63 9.83 -29.20
C ALA A 488 -7.60 8.81 -29.67
N PHE A 489 -6.48 8.67 -28.95
CA PHE A 489 -5.49 7.66 -29.27
C PHE A 489 -5.96 6.24 -28.92
N SER A 490 -6.62 6.03 -27.78
CA SER A 490 -7.19 4.72 -27.45
C SER A 490 -8.17 4.25 -28.52
N LYS A 491 -8.95 5.16 -29.14
CA LYS A 491 -9.75 4.83 -30.33
C LYS A 491 -8.90 4.25 -31.48
N ASN A 492 -7.74 4.83 -31.76
CA ASN A 492 -6.85 4.33 -32.81
C ASN A 492 -6.30 2.94 -32.47
N VAL A 493 -5.94 2.70 -31.21
CA VAL A 493 -5.51 1.38 -30.71
C VAL A 493 -6.61 0.34 -30.92
N VAL A 494 -7.84 0.67 -30.51
CA VAL A 494 -9.02 -0.20 -30.66
C VAL A 494 -9.26 -0.52 -32.13
N ILE A 495 -9.28 0.50 -32.99
CA ILE A 495 -9.51 0.31 -34.43
C ILE A 495 -8.40 -0.55 -35.04
N GLU A 496 -7.14 -0.32 -34.70
CA GLU A 496 -6.05 -1.14 -35.23
C GLU A 496 -6.17 -2.61 -34.81
N GLU A 497 -6.57 -2.87 -33.57
CA GLU A 497 -6.79 -4.25 -33.11
C GLU A 497 -7.97 -4.90 -33.85
N VAL A 498 -9.03 -4.15 -34.15
CA VAL A 498 -10.13 -4.61 -35.04
C VAL A 498 -9.60 -4.97 -36.43
N ARG A 499 -8.74 -4.12 -37.03
CA ARG A 499 -8.13 -4.41 -38.35
C ARG A 499 -7.28 -5.67 -38.31
N ARG A 500 -6.44 -5.81 -37.28
CA ARG A 500 -5.55 -6.97 -37.10
C ARG A 500 -6.33 -8.28 -36.95
N ARG A 501 -7.50 -8.23 -36.31
CA ARG A 501 -8.37 -9.40 -36.08
C ARG A 501 -9.51 -9.54 -37.08
N LYS A 502 -9.41 -8.88 -38.25
CA LYS A 502 -10.45 -8.89 -39.29
C LYS A 502 -10.91 -10.29 -39.69
N ASP A 503 -9.99 -11.25 -39.78
CA ASP A 503 -10.33 -12.62 -40.21
C ASP A 503 -11.20 -13.35 -39.17
N GLU A 504 -10.98 -13.10 -37.88
CA GLU A 504 -11.82 -13.62 -36.79
C GLU A 504 -13.23 -13.04 -36.86
N ILE A 505 -13.33 -11.73 -37.11
CA ILE A 505 -14.61 -11.01 -37.26
C ILE A 505 -15.38 -11.55 -38.46
N LEU A 506 -14.71 -11.65 -39.62
CA LEU A 506 -15.30 -12.15 -40.86
C LEU A 506 -15.77 -13.59 -40.72
N LYS A 507 -15.05 -14.43 -39.99
CA LYS A 507 -15.48 -15.80 -39.71
C LYS A 507 -16.82 -15.82 -38.98
N VAL A 508 -16.96 -15.05 -37.89
CA VAL A 508 -18.21 -14.98 -37.13
C VAL A 508 -19.35 -14.39 -37.96
N TRP A 509 -19.12 -13.32 -38.71
CA TRP A 509 -20.15 -12.69 -39.54
C TRP A 509 -20.59 -13.54 -40.73
N LYS A 510 -19.72 -14.40 -41.27
CA LYS A 510 -20.09 -15.37 -42.31
C LYS A 510 -20.97 -16.50 -41.76
N GLU A 511 -20.74 -16.91 -40.52
CA GLU A 511 -21.55 -17.92 -39.82
C GLU A 511 -22.86 -17.34 -39.27
N GLN A 512 -22.84 -16.08 -38.83
CA GLN A 512 -23.97 -15.35 -38.26
C GLN A 512 -24.06 -13.98 -38.92
N VAL A 513 -24.97 -13.84 -39.89
CA VAL A 513 -25.21 -12.56 -40.58
C VAL A 513 -25.51 -11.49 -39.53
N PRO A 514 -24.77 -10.36 -39.49
CA PRO A 514 -25.01 -9.32 -38.52
C PRO A 514 -26.39 -8.68 -38.73
N GLU A 515 -27.24 -8.73 -37.72
CA GLU A 515 -28.58 -8.11 -37.73
C GLU A 515 -28.58 -6.75 -37.04
N PRO A 516 -29.47 -5.84 -37.45
CA PRO A 516 -29.26 -4.84 -38.51
C PRO A 516 -28.10 -3.85 -38.25
N VAL A 517 -27.41 -3.94 -37.10
CA VAL A 517 -26.26 -3.12 -36.72
C VAL A 517 -25.13 -4.07 -36.31
N PRO A 518 -24.07 -4.27 -37.14
CA PRO A 518 -22.94 -5.10 -36.76
C PRO A 518 -22.19 -4.47 -35.60
N VAL A 519 -22.08 -5.21 -34.51
CA VAL A 519 -21.32 -4.82 -33.33
C VAL A 519 -20.02 -5.62 -33.28
N VAL A 520 -18.93 -4.89 -33.04
CA VAL A 520 -17.66 -5.44 -32.59
C VAL A 520 -17.37 -4.86 -31.21
N SER A 521 -17.10 -5.69 -30.21
CA SER A 521 -16.68 -5.23 -28.89
C SER A 521 -15.27 -5.71 -28.59
N LEU A 522 -14.43 -4.80 -28.07
CA LEU A 522 -13.11 -5.13 -27.53
C LEU A 522 -13.07 -4.79 -26.05
N ASN A 523 -13.01 -5.81 -25.21
CA ASN A 523 -13.02 -5.63 -23.76
C ASN A 523 -11.62 -5.84 -23.19
N TYR A 524 -10.99 -4.76 -22.72
CA TYR A 524 -9.62 -4.79 -22.24
C TYR A 524 -9.58 -5.15 -20.76
N PHE A 525 -8.89 -6.24 -20.44
CA PHE A 525 -8.76 -6.75 -19.08
C PHE A 525 -7.31 -7.04 -18.75
N LEU A 526 -7.03 -7.24 -17.46
CA LEU A 526 -5.68 -7.55 -17.00
C LEU A 526 -5.14 -8.85 -17.64
N ASP A 527 -5.99 -9.87 -17.78
CA ASP A 527 -5.58 -11.16 -18.36
C ASP A 527 -5.50 -11.14 -19.90
N ASP A 528 -6.07 -10.11 -20.55
CA ASP A 528 -6.00 -9.92 -22.00
C ASP A 528 -5.78 -8.43 -22.33
N PRO A 529 -4.52 -7.96 -22.29
CA PRO A 529 -4.18 -6.56 -22.59
C PRO A 529 -4.42 -6.14 -24.05
N ARG A 530 -4.64 -7.10 -24.96
CA ARG A 530 -5.04 -6.86 -26.36
C ARG A 530 -6.55 -6.69 -26.50
N GLY A 531 -7.30 -7.23 -25.56
CA GLY A 531 -8.74 -7.10 -25.48
C GLY A 531 -9.44 -8.33 -26.02
N VAL A 532 -10.47 -8.77 -25.28
CA VAL A 532 -11.33 -9.88 -25.66
C VAL A 532 -12.29 -9.39 -26.74
N LEU A 533 -12.17 -9.97 -27.94
CA LEU A 533 -13.03 -9.69 -29.08
C LEU A 533 -14.36 -10.42 -28.93
N VAL A 534 -15.45 -9.67 -29.03
CA VAL A 534 -16.82 -10.20 -29.08
C VAL A 534 -17.48 -9.65 -30.34
N VAL A 535 -18.06 -10.54 -31.14
CA VAL A 535 -18.65 -10.20 -32.44
C VAL A 535 -20.05 -10.81 -32.50
N GLY A 536 -21.06 -10.02 -32.83
CA GLY A 536 -22.41 -10.54 -33.02
C GLY A 536 -23.50 -9.47 -32.99
N ALA A 537 -24.75 -9.93 -32.86
CA ALA A 537 -25.90 -9.04 -32.79
C ALA A 537 -25.94 -8.29 -31.44
N PRO A 538 -26.33 -7.00 -31.42
CA PRO A 538 -26.37 -6.20 -30.19
C PRO A 538 -27.29 -6.79 -29.10
N SER A 539 -28.32 -7.54 -29.49
CA SER A 539 -29.25 -8.22 -28.58
C SER A 539 -28.67 -9.46 -27.90
N LYS A 540 -27.66 -10.09 -28.50
CA LYS A 540 -27.01 -11.30 -27.98
C LYS A 540 -25.77 -10.99 -27.15
N HIS A 541 -25.14 -9.86 -27.41
CA HIS A 541 -23.88 -9.45 -26.79
C HIS A 541 -23.95 -7.99 -26.34
N PRO A 542 -24.78 -7.67 -25.33
CA PRO A 542 -24.77 -6.34 -24.75
C PRO A 542 -23.42 -6.09 -24.04
N PRO A 543 -23.02 -4.83 -23.89
CA PRO A 543 -21.77 -4.48 -23.23
C PRO A 543 -21.81 -4.81 -21.74
N GLN A 544 -20.63 -4.90 -21.14
CA GLN A 544 -20.49 -5.10 -19.70
C GLN A 544 -21.21 -3.99 -18.93
N GLY A 545 -21.96 -4.34 -17.88
CA GLY A 545 -22.75 -3.39 -17.10
C GLY A 545 -24.15 -3.12 -17.63
N TYR A 546 -24.55 -3.67 -18.79
CA TYR A 546 -25.87 -3.42 -19.39
C TYR A 546 -27.04 -3.89 -18.50
N ALA A 547 -26.87 -5.00 -17.80
CA ALA A 547 -27.90 -5.53 -16.89
C ALA A 547 -27.93 -4.72 -15.59
N GLU A 548 -26.78 -4.28 -15.10
CA GLU A 548 -26.59 -3.68 -13.78
C GLU A 548 -26.80 -2.15 -13.76
N HIS A 549 -26.51 -1.45 -14.85
CA HIS A 549 -26.49 0.02 -14.90
C HIS A 549 -27.44 0.57 -15.96
N GLU A 550 -28.51 1.23 -15.51
CA GLU A 550 -29.51 1.90 -16.37
C GLU A 550 -28.84 2.86 -17.37
N ARG A 551 -27.86 3.65 -16.94
CA ARG A 551 -27.13 4.56 -17.83
C ARG A 551 -26.40 3.84 -18.98
N VAL A 552 -25.79 2.68 -18.71
CA VAL A 552 -25.11 1.88 -19.75
C VAL A 552 -26.14 1.29 -20.71
N ARG A 553 -27.26 0.82 -20.17
CA ARG A 553 -28.40 0.32 -20.94
C ARG A 553 -28.96 1.39 -21.88
N ASP A 554 -29.27 2.56 -21.36
CA ASP A 554 -29.80 3.69 -22.12
C ASP A 554 -28.81 4.13 -23.20
N MET A 555 -27.51 4.22 -22.87
CA MET A 555 -26.49 4.59 -23.84
C MET A 555 -26.37 3.55 -24.95
N TRP A 556 -26.39 2.25 -24.62
CA TRP A 556 -26.35 1.17 -25.59
C TRP A 556 -27.58 1.14 -26.48
N GLU A 557 -28.78 1.22 -25.90
CA GLU A 557 -30.03 1.24 -26.66
C GLU A 557 -30.12 2.48 -27.56
N ASN A 558 -29.66 3.65 -27.09
CA ASN A 558 -29.59 4.84 -27.92
C ASN A 558 -28.64 4.66 -29.12
N VAL A 559 -27.47 4.02 -28.93
CA VAL A 559 -26.52 3.75 -30.03
C VAL A 559 -27.09 2.74 -31.02
N ILE A 560 -27.75 1.66 -30.57
CA ILE A 560 -28.27 0.65 -31.50
C ILE A 560 -29.54 1.11 -32.23
N ASN A 561 -30.39 1.90 -31.56
CA ASN A 561 -31.68 2.31 -32.11
C ASN A 561 -31.57 3.51 -33.07
N GLN A 562 -30.40 4.15 -33.19
CA GLN A 562 -30.17 5.21 -34.17
C GLN A 562 -30.08 4.63 -35.59
N GLU A 563 -30.94 5.12 -36.49
CA GLU A 563 -30.99 4.65 -37.87
C GLU A 563 -29.69 4.89 -38.65
N GLU A 564 -28.94 5.94 -38.30
CA GLU A 564 -27.63 6.27 -38.90
C GLU A 564 -26.64 5.12 -38.71
N HIS A 565 -26.66 4.44 -37.55
CA HIS A 565 -25.74 3.33 -37.24
C HIS A 565 -26.04 2.02 -38.00
N ARG A 566 -27.08 1.98 -38.84
CA ARG A 566 -27.26 0.89 -39.80
C ARG A 566 -26.21 0.91 -40.91
N GLU A 567 -25.58 2.06 -41.21
CA GLU A 567 -24.55 2.17 -42.24
C GLU A 567 -23.10 2.22 -41.68
N HIS A 568 -22.89 1.85 -40.42
CA HIS A 568 -21.58 1.82 -39.78
C HIS A 568 -21.36 0.53 -39.00
N ILE A 569 -20.10 0.18 -38.74
CA ILE A 569 -19.75 -0.84 -37.75
C ILE A 569 -19.65 -0.13 -36.40
N VAL A 570 -20.48 -0.53 -35.44
CA VAL A 570 -20.41 -0.01 -34.07
C VAL A 570 -19.33 -0.78 -33.33
N VAL A 571 -18.30 -0.07 -32.91
CA VAL A 571 -17.21 -0.61 -32.09
C VAL A 571 -17.40 -0.19 -30.64
N GLY A 572 -17.78 -1.12 -29.79
CA GLY A 572 -17.74 -0.96 -28.34
C GLY A 572 -16.34 -1.26 -27.80
N ALA A 573 -15.84 -0.47 -26.87
CA ALA A 573 -14.60 -0.78 -26.17
C ALA A 573 -14.75 -0.52 -24.67
N TYR A 574 -14.46 -1.54 -23.87
CA TYR A 574 -14.34 -1.38 -22.42
C TYR A 574 -12.89 -1.02 -22.08
N LEU A 575 -12.64 0.25 -21.84
CA LEU A 575 -11.31 0.79 -21.58
C LEU A 575 -10.98 0.73 -20.08
N PRO A 576 -9.73 0.41 -19.69
CA PRO A 576 -9.30 0.33 -18.31
C PRO A 576 -9.24 1.73 -17.68
N ASN A 577 -9.91 1.95 -16.55
CA ASN A 577 -9.88 3.24 -15.85
C ASN A 577 -9.87 3.06 -14.31
N GLY A 578 -8.95 2.24 -13.83
CA GLY A 578 -8.84 1.87 -12.42
C GLY A 578 -9.95 0.93 -11.97
N SER A 579 -10.58 1.21 -10.82
CA SER A 579 -11.62 0.33 -10.25
C SER A 579 -12.87 0.23 -11.10
N GLU A 580 -13.11 1.21 -11.96
CA GLU A 580 -14.23 1.25 -12.89
C GLU A 580 -13.67 1.40 -14.29
N GLY A 581 -13.77 0.36 -15.11
CA GLY A 581 -13.53 0.52 -16.55
C GLY A 581 -14.68 1.32 -17.17
N LYS A 582 -14.43 1.93 -18.33
CA LYS A 582 -15.40 2.77 -19.01
C LYS A 582 -15.70 2.22 -20.38
N LEU A 583 -17.00 2.10 -20.67
CA LEU A 583 -17.46 1.72 -21.99
C LEU A 583 -17.48 2.94 -22.90
N HIS A 584 -16.81 2.83 -24.04
CA HIS A 584 -16.79 3.82 -25.11
C HIS A 584 -17.30 3.22 -26.40
N PHE A 585 -17.96 4.05 -27.22
CA PHE A 585 -18.46 3.66 -28.53
C PHE A 585 -17.77 4.47 -29.61
N PHE A 586 -17.41 3.77 -30.68
CA PHE A 586 -16.82 4.35 -31.88
C PHE A 586 -17.58 3.84 -33.10
N SER A 587 -17.67 4.65 -34.14
CA SER A 587 -18.16 4.21 -35.46
C SER A 587 -16.97 4.01 -36.40
N LEU A 588 -17.05 2.93 -37.18
CA LEU A 588 -16.22 2.72 -38.36
C LEU A 588 -17.12 2.83 -39.59
N ASP A 589 -16.81 3.80 -40.45
CA ASP A 589 -17.56 4.08 -41.67
C ASP A 589 -17.32 2.98 -42.71
N ILE A 590 -18.32 2.73 -43.55
CA ILE A 590 -18.18 1.86 -44.72
C ILE A 590 -17.05 2.40 -45.60
N ASP A 591 -16.14 1.52 -45.99
CA ASP A 591 -15.06 1.87 -46.90
C ASP A 591 -15.67 2.33 -48.25
N PRO A 592 -15.28 3.50 -48.79
CA PRO A 592 -15.81 3.99 -50.06
C PRO A 592 -15.68 3.00 -51.24
N ARG A 593 -14.73 2.06 -51.16
CA ARG A 593 -14.51 0.99 -52.15
C ARG A 593 -15.52 -0.16 -52.03
N ALA A 594 -16.28 -0.23 -50.94
CA ALA A 594 -17.35 -1.19 -50.71
C ALA A 594 -18.72 -0.66 -51.18
N SER A 595 -18.82 -0.28 -52.46
CA SER A 595 -20.00 0.43 -53.00
C SER A 595 -21.18 -0.45 -53.40
N GLU A 596 -21.01 -1.77 -53.51
CA GLU A 596 -22.00 -2.70 -54.07
C GLU A 596 -22.47 -3.72 -53.03
N GLY A 597 -23.76 -4.10 -53.09
CA GLY A 597 -24.39 -5.07 -52.21
C GLY A 597 -25.33 -4.45 -51.17
N THR A 598 -25.95 -5.32 -50.36
CA THR A 598 -26.69 -4.93 -49.16
C THR A 598 -25.77 -4.22 -48.17
N VAL A 599 -26.34 -3.45 -47.24
CA VAL A 599 -25.61 -2.78 -46.15
C VAL A 599 -24.66 -3.76 -45.43
N VAL A 600 -25.13 -4.96 -45.12
CA VAL A 600 -24.34 -6.02 -44.47
C VAL A 600 -23.18 -6.48 -45.35
N GLU A 601 -23.39 -6.68 -46.65
CA GLU A 601 -22.31 -7.05 -47.58
C GLU A 601 -21.27 -5.94 -47.71
N ARG A 602 -21.68 -4.66 -47.70
CA ARG A 602 -20.77 -3.51 -47.70
C ARG A 602 -19.95 -3.42 -46.42
N LEU A 603 -20.55 -3.73 -45.27
CA LEU A 603 -19.87 -3.74 -43.96
C LEU A 603 -18.87 -4.91 -43.86
N ILE A 604 -19.24 -6.10 -44.35
CA ILE A 604 -18.31 -7.24 -44.48
C ILE A 604 -17.14 -6.87 -45.40
N LYS A 605 -17.42 -6.30 -46.58
CA LYS A 605 -16.40 -5.87 -47.54
C LYS A 605 -15.51 -4.76 -47.00
N THR A 606 -16.05 -3.88 -46.15
CA THR A 606 -15.27 -2.86 -45.43
C THR A 606 -14.22 -3.51 -44.54
N VAL A 607 -14.59 -4.54 -43.77
CA VAL A 607 -13.64 -5.29 -42.93
C VAL A 607 -12.64 -6.10 -43.78
N GLU A 608 -13.04 -6.61 -44.94
CA GLU A 608 -12.11 -7.28 -45.88
C GLU A 608 -11.04 -6.31 -46.43
N LEU A 609 -11.42 -5.05 -46.64
CA LEU A 609 -10.60 -3.98 -47.23
C LEU A 609 -9.72 -3.20 -46.23
N MET A 610 -9.98 -3.37 -44.92
CA MET A 610 -9.09 -2.95 -43.82
C MET A 610 -7.76 -3.69 -43.89
#